data_AF-A0A7W9U443-F1
#
_entry.id   AF-A0A7W9U443-F1
#
_cell.length_a   1.000
_cell.length_b   1.000
_cell.length_c   1.000
_cell.angle_alpha   90.00
_cell.angle_beta   90.00
_cell.angle_gamma   90.00
#
_symmetry.space_group_name_H-M   'P 1'
#
loop_
_entity.id
_entity.type
_entity.pdbx_description
1 polymer ?
#
loop_
_entity_poly.entity_id
_entity_poly.type
_entity_poly.pdbx_seq_one_letter_code
_entity_poly.pdbx_strand_id
1 'polypeptide(L)'
;MMRRMRICEEKGSGIDKVISASELYQLPAPDFRVGDVRTTSVMFAHKDFKDMSKSDRIRACYQHCVLEYVNNRRMSNQSLRERFGLPSSKVEVVSVIINQTIEAGKIKLDDSESTSRRYARYVPYLWVRRSVYLNAKRYRSDRAEIIFTNQ
;
A
#
# COMPACT_ATOMS: atom_id res chain seq x y z
N MET A 1 8.05 -15.05 -26.14
CA MET A 1 7.11 -14.66 -27.20
C MET A 1 6.32 -13.40 -26.87
N MET A 2 5.55 -13.36 -25.76
CA MET A 2 4.64 -12.24 -25.44
C MET A 2 5.32 -10.89 -25.15
N ARG A 3 6.53 -10.86 -24.55
CA ARG A 3 7.30 -9.61 -24.34
C ARG A 3 7.77 -8.97 -25.66
N ARG A 4 8.07 -9.78 -26.67
CA ARG A 4 8.42 -9.31 -28.02
C ARG A 4 7.20 -8.79 -28.78
N MET A 5 6.00 -9.28 -28.46
CA MET A 5 4.73 -8.76 -28.97
C MET A 5 4.17 -7.59 -28.16
N ARG A 6 4.90 -7.07 -27.16
CA ARG A 6 4.46 -6.01 -26.23
C ARG A 6 3.18 -6.32 -25.42
N ILE A 7 2.81 -7.60 -25.31
CA ILE A 7 1.63 -8.05 -24.54
C ILE A 7 1.98 -8.23 -23.06
N CYS A 8 3.21 -8.64 -22.75
CA CYS A 8 3.69 -8.76 -21.38
C CYS A 8 4.83 -7.77 -21.12
N GLU A 9 4.70 -7.03 -20.03
CA GLU A 9 5.76 -6.14 -19.54
C GLU A 9 6.82 -6.90 -18.74
N GLU A 10 7.74 -6.18 -18.10
CA GLU A 10 8.76 -6.77 -17.22
C GLU A 10 8.12 -7.47 -16.02
N LYS A 11 8.85 -8.40 -15.40
CA LYS A 11 8.35 -9.18 -14.27
C LYS A 11 7.87 -8.22 -13.17
N GLY A 12 6.57 -8.23 -12.88
CA GLY A 12 5.95 -7.42 -11.82
C GLY A 12 5.42 -6.04 -12.23
N SER A 13 5.89 -5.42 -13.32
CA SER A 13 5.54 -4.02 -13.63
C SER A 13 4.07 -3.77 -13.95
N GLY A 14 3.38 -4.77 -14.49
CA GLY A 14 1.95 -4.69 -14.76
C GLY A 14 1.13 -4.54 -13.47
N ILE A 15 1.51 -5.23 -12.39
CA ILE A 15 0.81 -5.15 -11.10
C ILE A 15 1.05 -3.79 -10.45
N ASP A 16 2.28 -3.30 -10.50
CA ASP A 16 2.62 -1.98 -9.96
C ASP A 16 1.79 -0.88 -10.64
N LYS A 17 1.68 -0.93 -11.98
CA LYS A 17 0.84 0.00 -12.75
C LYS A 17 -0.63 -0.09 -12.38
N VAL A 18 -1.17 -1.28 -12.16
CA VAL A 18 -2.57 -1.47 -11.74
C VAL A 18 -2.79 -0.87 -10.36
N ILE A 19 -1.87 -1.06 -9.42
CA ILE A 19 -1.95 -0.47 -8.07
C ILE A 19 -1.88 1.05 -8.15
N SER A 20 -0.91 1.60 -8.89
CA SER A 20 -0.78 3.05 -9.08
C SER A 20 -1.99 3.67 -9.78
N ALA A 21 -2.54 3.02 -10.81
CA ALA A 21 -3.75 3.47 -11.48
C ALA A 21 -4.97 3.40 -10.54
N SER A 22 -5.08 2.34 -9.73
CA SER A 22 -6.17 2.21 -8.75
C SER A 22 -6.16 3.37 -7.75
N GLU A 23 -4.98 3.82 -7.32
CA GLU A 23 -4.85 4.98 -6.44
C GLU A 23 -5.17 6.30 -7.15
N LEU A 24 -4.61 6.51 -8.35
CA LEU A 24 -4.82 7.72 -9.14
C LEU A 24 -6.30 7.95 -9.45
N TYR A 25 -7.03 6.89 -9.78
CA TYR A 25 -8.46 6.92 -10.07
C TYR A 25 -9.35 6.70 -8.84
N GLN A 26 -8.77 6.68 -7.63
CA GLN A 26 -9.50 6.50 -6.36
C GLN A 26 -10.36 5.23 -6.30
N LEU A 27 -9.97 4.20 -7.04
CA LEU A 27 -10.62 2.91 -7.05
C LEU A 27 -10.38 2.18 -5.73
N PRO A 28 -11.30 1.30 -5.30
CA PRO A 28 -11.02 0.40 -4.20
C PRO A 28 -9.77 -0.42 -4.51
N ALA A 29 -8.91 -0.52 -3.52
CA ALA A 29 -7.71 -1.34 -3.56
C ALA A 29 -8.03 -2.75 -4.09
N PRO A 30 -7.30 -3.24 -5.12
CA PRO A 30 -7.48 -4.59 -5.63
C PRO A 30 -7.34 -5.62 -4.52
N ASP A 31 -8.17 -6.65 -4.55
CA ASP A 31 -8.10 -7.76 -3.59
C ASP A 31 -7.29 -8.91 -4.21
N PHE A 32 -6.10 -9.15 -3.66
CA PHE A 32 -5.22 -10.22 -4.08
C PHE A 32 -5.39 -11.41 -3.14
N ARG A 33 -5.97 -12.48 -3.66
CA ARG A 33 -6.16 -13.75 -2.95
C ARG A 33 -5.17 -14.75 -3.48
N VAL A 34 -4.16 -15.06 -2.68
CA VAL A 34 -3.20 -16.12 -2.99
C VAL A 34 -3.80 -17.44 -2.53
N GLY A 35 -3.95 -18.39 -3.44
CA GLY A 35 -4.26 -19.78 -3.13
C GLY A 35 -3.14 -20.68 -3.63
N ASP A 36 -3.12 -21.94 -3.20
CA ASP A 36 -2.01 -22.87 -3.43
C ASP A 36 -1.67 -23.10 -4.91
N VAL A 37 -2.68 -23.03 -5.78
CA VAL A 37 -2.57 -23.31 -7.22
C VAL A 37 -2.71 -22.05 -8.08
N ARG A 38 -3.39 -21.02 -7.56
CA ARG A 38 -3.69 -19.80 -8.32
C ARG A 38 -3.78 -18.57 -7.42
N THR A 39 -3.30 -17.45 -7.95
CA THR A 39 -3.55 -16.12 -7.38
C THR A 39 -4.72 -15.50 -8.12
N THR A 40 -5.75 -15.10 -7.38
CA THR A 40 -6.91 -14.39 -7.91
C THR A 40 -6.80 -12.92 -7.56
N SER A 41 -6.86 -12.05 -8.57
CA SER A 41 -6.87 -10.60 -8.40
C SER A 41 -8.26 -10.07 -8.73
N VAL A 42 -8.94 -9.46 -7.77
CA VAL A 42 -10.25 -8.83 -7.97
C VAL A 42 -10.05 -7.32 -8.07
N MET A 43 -10.35 -6.76 -9.25
CA MET A 43 -10.43 -5.31 -9.44
C MET A 43 -11.86 -4.85 -9.22
N PHE A 44 -12.02 -3.73 -8.52
CA PHE A 44 -13.32 -3.13 -8.25
C PHE A 44 -13.51 -1.91 -9.14
N ALA A 45 -14.75 -1.67 -9.58
CA ALA A 45 -15.13 -0.40 -10.18
C ALA A 45 -15.06 0.73 -9.12
N HIS A 46 -15.09 1.98 -9.59
CA HIS A 46 -15.13 3.15 -8.71
C HIS A 46 -16.22 2.98 -7.65
N LYS A 47 -15.84 3.20 -6.40
CA LYS A 47 -16.74 3.10 -5.27
C LYS A 47 -16.47 4.28 -4.37
N ASP A 48 -17.51 5.05 -4.06
CA ASP A 48 -17.35 6.18 -3.18
C ASP A 48 -16.92 5.71 -1.78
N PHE A 49 -16.16 6.57 -1.11
CA PHE A 49 -15.66 6.30 0.25
C PHE A 49 -16.77 5.84 1.22
N LYS A 50 -17.99 6.36 1.04
CA LYS A 50 -19.16 6.02 1.85
C LYS A 50 -19.58 4.56 1.72
N ASP A 51 -19.40 3.97 0.53
CA ASP A 51 -19.82 2.60 0.22
C ASP A 51 -18.70 1.58 0.43
N MET A 52 -17.48 2.04 0.74
CA MET A 52 -16.37 1.17 1.10
C MET A 52 -16.59 0.53 2.47
N SER A 53 -16.44 -0.80 2.53
CA SER A 53 -16.46 -1.52 3.81
C SER A 53 -15.24 -1.17 4.67
N LYS A 54 -15.30 -1.50 5.96
CA LYS A 54 -14.13 -1.33 6.86
C LYS A 54 -12.89 -2.06 6.33
N SER A 55 -13.05 -3.29 5.85
CA SER A 55 -11.97 -4.07 5.25
C SER A 55 -11.41 -3.43 3.98
N ASP A 56 -12.26 -2.85 3.14
CA ASP A 56 -11.79 -2.15 1.93
C ASP A 56 -10.95 -0.94 2.31
N ARG A 57 -11.37 -0.16 3.32
CA ARG A 57 -10.63 1.01 3.80
C ARG A 57 -9.26 0.63 4.38
N ILE A 58 -9.20 -0.45 5.16
CA ILE A 58 -7.94 -0.98 5.72
C ILE A 58 -7.02 -1.48 4.59
N ARG A 59 -7.55 -2.26 3.64
CA ARG A 59 -6.79 -2.75 2.47
C ARG A 59 -6.23 -1.59 1.66
N ALA A 60 -7.07 -0.57 1.46
CA ALA A 60 -6.72 0.65 0.74
C ALA A 60 -5.60 1.42 1.47
N CYS A 61 -5.74 1.64 2.78
CA CYS A 61 -4.70 2.27 3.60
C CYS A 61 -3.36 1.52 3.56
N TYR A 62 -3.40 0.19 3.67
CA TYR A 62 -2.19 -0.63 3.58
C TYR A 62 -1.50 -0.51 2.22
N GLN A 63 -2.25 -0.61 1.12
CA GLN A 63 -1.68 -0.48 -0.22
C GLN A 63 -1.06 0.89 -0.47
N HIS A 64 -1.71 1.96 0.00
CA HIS A 64 -1.14 3.32 -0.02
C HIS A 64 0.22 3.38 0.67
N CYS A 65 0.27 2.81 1.87
CA CYS A 65 1.49 2.80 2.68
C CYS A 65 2.63 2.04 2.00
N VAL A 66 2.32 0.91 1.35
CA VAL A 66 3.30 0.15 0.57
C VAL A 66 3.74 0.93 -0.66
N LEU A 67 2.83 1.55 -1.39
CA LEU A 67 3.16 2.32 -2.60
C LEU A 67 4.05 3.52 -2.26
N GLU A 68 3.70 4.30 -1.24
CA GLU A 68 4.53 5.40 -0.75
C GLU A 68 5.91 4.89 -0.33
N TYR A 69 5.99 3.77 0.39
CA TYR A 69 7.25 3.19 0.83
C TYR A 69 8.14 2.75 -0.35
N VAL A 70 7.58 2.08 -1.35
CA VAL A 70 8.29 1.64 -2.58
C VAL A 70 8.78 2.84 -3.38
N ASN A 71 8.03 3.94 -3.37
CA ASN A 71 8.42 5.21 -3.98
C ASN A 71 9.41 6.04 -3.13
N ASN A 72 10.04 5.45 -2.11
CA ASN A 72 10.94 6.11 -1.17
C ASN A 72 10.31 7.30 -0.41
N ARG A 73 8.99 7.30 -0.27
CA ARG A 73 8.23 8.23 0.54
C ARG A 73 7.65 7.54 1.78
N ARG A 74 7.07 8.32 2.68
CA ARG A 74 6.40 7.82 3.88
C ARG A 74 4.97 8.28 3.88
N MET A 75 4.05 7.36 4.18
CA MET A 75 2.64 7.71 4.28
C MET A 75 2.43 8.65 5.46
N SER A 76 1.64 9.69 5.24
CA SER A 76 1.18 10.64 6.26
C SER A 76 -0.35 10.70 6.27
N ASN A 77 -0.92 11.34 7.29
CA ASN A 77 -2.36 11.59 7.34
C ASN A 77 -2.82 12.39 6.12
N GLN A 78 -2.00 13.31 5.62
CA GLN A 78 -2.31 14.11 4.46
C GLN A 78 -2.37 13.26 3.19
N SER A 79 -1.35 12.45 2.91
CA SER A 79 -1.32 11.66 1.68
C SER A 79 -2.45 10.62 1.65
N LEU A 80 -2.79 10.03 2.80
CA LEU A 80 -3.93 9.11 2.87
C LEU A 80 -5.27 9.81 2.67
N ARG A 81 -5.42 11.06 3.16
CA ARG A 81 -6.62 11.88 2.92
C ARG A 81 -6.80 12.19 1.44
N GLU A 82 -5.72 12.59 0.77
CA GLU A 82 -5.69 12.89 -0.67
C GLU A 82 -6.08 11.67 -1.49
N ARG A 83 -5.56 10.49 -1.12
CA ARG A 83 -5.93 9.21 -1.75
C ARG A 83 -7.42 8.89 -1.67
N PHE A 84 -8.07 9.18 -0.55
CA PHE A 84 -9.52 8.96 -0.42
C PHE A 84 -10.38 10.10 -0.98
N GLY A 85 -9.77 11.16 -1.54
CA GLY A 85 -10.49 12.33 -2.04
C GLY A 85 -11.26 13.09 -0.96
N LEU A 86 -10.82 13.00 0.31
CA LEU A 86 -11.56 13.57 1.43
C LEU A 86 -11.20 15.06 1.66
N PRO A 87 -12.19 15.90 2.01
CA PRO A 87 -11.93 17.30 2.36
C PRO A 87 -11.07 17.41 3.62
N SER A 88 -10.41 18.56 3.80
CA SER A 88 -9.57 18.85 4.97
C SER A 88 -10.34 18.81 6.30
N SER A 89 -11.67 18.87 6.29
CA SER A 89 -12.52 18.75 7.47
C SER A 89 -12.67 17.31 8.00
N LYS A 90 -12.20 16.29 7.27
CA LYS A 90 -12.35 14.87 7.65
C LYS A 90 -11.05 14.23 8.13
N VAL A 91 -10.26 14.94 8.93
CA VAL A 91 -8.97 14.45 9.44
C VAL A 91 -9.17 13.28 10.42
N GLU A 92 -10.25 13.33 11.19
CA GLU A 92 -10.61 12.35 12.22
C GLU A 92 -10.88 10.99 11.58
N VAL A 93 -11.60 10.97 10.45
CA VAL A 93 -11.94 9.75 9.70
C VAL A 93 -10.66 9.04 9.23
N VAL A 94 -9.70 9.81 8.71
CA VAL A 94 -8.42 9.27 8.25
C VAL A 94 -7.63 8.68 9.42
N SER A 95 -7.62 9.39 10.55
CA SER A 95 -6.93 8.97 11.77
C SER A 95 -7.51 7.65 12.32
N VAL A 96 -8.85 7.51 12.29
CA VAL A 96 -9.54 6.27 12.67
C VAL A 96 -9.13 5.11 11.76
N ILE A 97 -9.07 5.30 10.43
CA ILE A 97 -8.66 4.24 9.49
C ILE A 97 -7.21 3.81 9.73
N ILE A 98 -6.32 4.76 9.99
CA ILE A 98 -4.91 4.48 10.28
C ILE A 98 -4.81 3.61 11.54
N ASN A 99 -5.50 3.99 12.61
CA ASN A 99 -5.50 3.22 13.85
C ASN A 99 -6.04 1.80 13.63
N GLN A 100 -7.15 1.65 12.90
CA GLN A 100 -7.68 0.33 12.54
C GLN A 100 -6.69 -0.51 11.71
N THR A 101 -5.90 0.15 10.87
CA THR A 101 -4.89 -0.51 10.02
C THR A 101 -3.64 -0.91 10.83
N ILE A 102 -3.29 -0.13 11.85
CA ILE A 102 -2.25 -0.46 12.84
C ILE A 102 -2.70 -1.65 13.69
N GLU A 103 -3.94 -1.62 14.22
CA GLU A 103 -4.54 -2.71 14.99
C GLU A 103 -4.60 -4.02 14.18
N ALA A 104 -4.88 -3.93 12.89
CA ALA A 104 -4.82 -5.07 11.97
C ALA A 104 -3.40 -5.55 11.65
N GLY A 105 -2.36 -4.94 12.22
CA GLY A 105 -0.95 -5.32 12.05
C GLY A 105 -0.41 -5.09 10.63
N LYS A 106 -1.03 -4.20 9.84
CA LYS A 106 -0.63 -3.97 8.43
C LYS A 106 0.39 -2.85 8.27
N ILE A 107 0.29 -1.81 9.11
CA ILE A 107 1.21 -0.67 9.12
C ILE A 107 1.71 -0.43 10.55
N LYS A 108 2.83 0.29 10.69
CA LYS A 108 3.31 0.80 11.98
C LYS A 108 3.72 2.27 11.87
N LEU A 109 3.82 2.93 13.03
CA LEU A 109 4.45 4.24 13.13
C LEU A 109 5.95 4.13 12.83
N ASP A 110 6.49 5.10 12.10
CA ASP A 110 7.92 5.24 11.86
C ASP A 110 8.57 5.97 13.04
N ASP A 111 9.16 5.19 13.94
CA ASP A 111 9.79 5.68 15.18
C ASP A 111 11.14 6.38 14.93
N SER A 112 11.63 6.42 13.68
CA SER A 112 13.00 6.84 13.35
C SER A 112 13.21 8.36 13.25
N GLU A 113 12.16 9.16 13.00
CA GLU A 113 12.34 10.59 12.69
C GLU A 113 11.57 11.59 13.57
N SER A 114 10.59 11.21 14.39
CA SER A 114 9.93 12.21 15.25
C SER A 114 9.13 11.63 16.40
N THR A 115 9.42 12.10 17.62
CA THR A 115 8.59 11.92 18.82
C THR A 115 7.31 12.78 18.78
N SER A 116 7.17 13.67 17.78
CA SER A 116 6.01 14.54 17.63
C SER A 116 4.92 13.88 16.79
N ARG A 117 3.77 13.63 17.42
CA ARG A 117 2.55 13.10 16.75
C ARG A 117 2.06 13.99 15.60
N ARG A 118 2.50 15.26 15.52
CA ARG A 118 2.10 16.21 14.47
C ARG A 118 2.67 15.81 13.09
N TYR A 119 3.81 15.13 13.05
CA TYR A 119 4.44 14.66 11.81
C TYR A 119 4.53 13.14 11.77
N ALA A 120 3.49 12.47 12.27
CA ALA A 120 3.41 11.01 12.26
C ALA A 120 3.55 10.49 10.82
N ARG A 121 4.55 9.63 10.64
CA ARG A 121 4.83 8.91 9.40
C ARG A 121 4.60 7.43 9.62
N TYR A 122 4.12 6.73 8.61
CA TYR A 122 3.78 5.33 8.70
C TYR A 122 4.53 4.49 7.66
N VAL A 123 4.88 3.29 8.06
CA VAL A 123 5.60 2.30 7.24
C VAL A 123 4.88 0.95 7.26
N PRO A 124 4.97 0.14 6.19
CA PRO A 124 4.38 -1.19 6.16
C PRO A 124 5.00 -2.13 7.19
N TYR A 125 4.18 -2.87 7.94
CA TYR A 125 4.64 -3.73 9.05
C TYR A 125 5.63 -4.82 8.62
N LEU A 126 5.34 -5.52 7.50
CA LEU A 126 6.17 -6.62 7.00
C LEU A 126 7.57 -6.17 6.58
N TRP A 127 7.71 -4.95 6.08
CA TRP A 127 8.98 -4.42 5.59
C TRP A 127 9.90 -3.96 6.72
N VAL A 128 9.33 -3.51 7.84
CA VAL A 128 10.09 -3.14 9.04
C VAL A 128 10.74 -4.36 9.68
N ARG A 129 10.02 -5.50 9.80
CA ARG A 129 10.62 -6.73 10.34
C ARG A 129 11.76 -7.25 9.48
N ARG A 130 11.68 -7.05 8.15
CA ARG A 130 12.73 -7.44 7.22
C ARG A 130 13.92 -6.48 7.22
N SER A 131 13.72 -5.20 7.57
CA SER A 131 14.81 -4.19 7.62
C SER A 131 15.92 -4.54 8.61
N VAL A 132 15.63 -5.25 9.70
CA VAL A 132 16.66 -5.74 10.64
C VAL A 132 17.51 -6.85 10.01
N TYR A 133 16.96 -7.63 9.07
CA TYR A 133 17.67 -8.70 8.36
C TYR A 133 18.26 -8.28 7.00
N LEU A 134 17.79 -7.18 6.40
CA LEU A 134 18.25 -6.68 5.10
C LEU A 134 19.51 -5.80 5.18
N ASN A 135 19.85 -5.26 6.35
CA ASN A 135 21.12 -4.55 6.54
C ASN A 135 22.36 -5.45 6.32
N ALA A 136 22.20 -6.79 6.25
CA ALA A 136 23.28 -7.73 5.96
C ALA A 136 23.34 -8.23 4.50
N LYS A 137 22.31 -8.00 3.66
CA LYS A 137 22.30 -8.53 2.28
C LYS A 137 21.68 -7.55 1.28
N ARG A 138 22.57 -6.81 0.60
CA ARG A 138 22.43 -6.21 -0.72
C ARG A 138 21.44 -5.03 -0.86
N TYR A 139 22.01 -3.85 -0.66
CA TYR A 139 21.95 -2.79 -1.68
C TYR A 139 22.41 -3.36 -3.04
N ARG A 140 21.47 -3.71 -3.93
CA ARG A 140 21.75 -3.78 -5.37
C ARG A 140 20.46 -3.60 -6.19
N SER A 141 20.32 -2.40 -6.75
CA SER A 141 19.46 -2.01 -7.88
C SER A 141 17.94 -1.85 -7.62
N ASP A 142 17.57 -0.63 -7.25
CA ASP A 142 16.48 0.21 -7.77
C ASP A 142 15.03 -0.26 -7.93
N ARG A 143 14.60 -1.44 -7.48
CA ARG A 143 13.15 -1.75 -7.40
C ARG A 143 12.79 -2.60 -6.19
N ALA A 144 11.93 -2.07 -5.32
CA ALA A 144 11.27 -2.86 -4.29
C ALA A 144 10.06 -3.57 -4.92
N GLU A 145 10.21 -4.87 -5.22
CA GLU A 145 9.09 -5.70 -5.69
C GLU A 145 8.10 -5.96 -4.53
N ILE A 146 6.79 -5.78 -4.78
CA ILE A 146 5.74 -6.20 -3.84
C ILE A 146 5.66 -7.74 -3.88
N ILE A 147 6.43 -8.39 -3.03
CA ILE A 147 6.41 -9.85 -2.90
C ILE A 147 5.24 -10.24 -1.99
N PHE A 148 4.16 -10.75 -2.58
CA PHE A 148 3.12 -11.48 -1.85
C PHE A 148 3.68 -12.85 -1.45
N THR A 149 4.30 -12.94 -0.27
CA THR A 149 4.84 -14.20 0.25
C THR A 149 3.72 -15.06 0.85
N ASN A 150 3.62 -16.33 0.44
CA ASN A 150 2.92 -17.36 1.22
C ASN A 150 3.58 -17.47 2.60
N GLN A 151 2.78 -17.43 3.66
CA GLN A 151 3.09 -18.13 4.91
C GLN A 151 2.47 -19.51 4.83
#